data_AF-A0AAW6HGM5-F1
#
_entry.id   AF-A0AAW6HGM5-F1
#
_cell.length_a   1.000
_cell.length_b   1.000
_cell.length_c   1.000
_cell.angle_alpha   90.00
_cell.angle_beta   90.00
_cell.angle_gamma   90.00
#
_symmetry.space_group_name_H-M   'P 1'
#
loop_
_entity.id
_entity.type
_entity.pdbx_description
1 polymer ?
#
loop_
_entity_poly.entity_id
_entity_poly.type
_entity_poly.pdbx_seq_one_letter_code
_entity_poly.pdbx_strand_id
1 'polypeptide(L)'
;MKKIMFLLLCALALVSCEQEDVKFEFQTGSNEDESPLTRSASDIPAAIDQLDGIPVNIKSAYSKKYLSVVSDDGEVALSNDDDGSLRQRWFIKEDLSSLYPYKIIPIYRFDNFNNPMIVIGHYKGGRYGPFVNETIINQGVFRISNFDSFGFYFGTMQEGGLPPIGTPIDPLRMKIYMQPVNMDSNELVIDDNYYKGDQVKWEIIPVDEFRIEDITYDLTKSDQLSVIPVQIANKTLVNDTDLPATRVISFQETVTNESSFSDTEELKVNVSTSASAKIGLASFIEGNFSMSASVDKTWSYTVGGKESKSYTISESITQEIPPRTTIKAELVATKYDADLTYIAKMYGINTGKTVYLKGKWKGVVVQESKIVLTQKDKILKMIKVTPKQVEVL
;
A
#
# COMPACT_ATOMS: atom_id res chain seq x y z
N MET A 1 -32.12 69.88 -35.75
CA MET A 1 -32.37 68.66 -36.56
C MET A 1 -32.57 67.49 -35.60
N LYS A 2 -33.73 66.82 -35.70
CA LYS A 2 -34.15 65.46 -35.26
C LYS A 2 -33.65 64.90 -33.91
N LYS A 3 -34.45 64.30 -33.03
CA LYS A 3 -35.89 64.11 -32.79
C LYS A 3 -35.99 63.41 -31.40
N ILE A 4 -37.06 63.70 -30.68
CA ILE A 4 -37.44 63.24 -29.32
C ILE A 4 -38.09 61.84 -29.35
N MET A 5 -37.89 61.03 -28.29
CA MET A 5 -38.81 60.06 -27.61
C MET A 5 -37.94 59.08 -26.78
N PHE A 6 -37.97 58.92 -25.45
CA PHE A 6 -38.98 58.88 -24.37
C PHE A 6 -39.88 57.64 -24.32
N LEU A 7 -39.58 56.73 -23.38
CA LEU A 7 -40.41 55.72 -22.67
C LEU A 7 -39.41 54.87 -21.84
N LEU A 8 -39.20 54.97 -20.53
CA LEU A 8 -40.05 55.06 -19.32
C LEU A 8 -40.77 53.76 -18.96
N LEU A 9 -40.32 53.17 -17.86
CA LEU A 9 -40.96 52.35 -16.80
C LEU A 9 -39.98 51.22 -16.41
N CYS A 10 -39.79 50.80 -15.17
CA CYS A 10 -40.15 51.26 -13.84
C CYS A 10 -39.43 50.28 -12.89
N ALA A 11 -38.94 50.77 -11.75
CA ALA A 11 -38.86 50.08 -10.47
C ALA A 11 -38.72 48.54 -10.45
N LEU A 12 -37.57 48.06 -9.96
CA LEU A 12 -37.54 47.21 -8.76
C LEU A 12 -36.10 47.10 -8.27
N ALA A 13 -35.80 47.91 -7.24
CA ALA A 13 -34.77 47.58 -6.28
C ALA A 13 -35.22 46.30 -5.57
N LEU A 14 -34.57 45.18 -5.88
CA LEU A 14 -34.56 44.01 -5.01
C LEU A 14 -33.10 43.75 -4.66
N VAL A 15 -32.74 44.30 -3.50
CA VAL A 15 -31.78 43.69 -2.58
C VAL A 15 -32.31 42.28 -2.33
N SER A 16 -31.77 41.29 -3.03
CA SER A 16 -31.96 39.90 -2.64
C SER A 16 -30.88 39.58 -1.62
N CYS A 17 -31.25 39.68 -0.33
CA CYS A 17 -30.68 38.83 0.68
C CYS A 17 -31.05 37.38 0.31
N GLU A 18 -30.25 36.73 -0.52
CA GLU A 18 -30.14 35.28 -0.38
C GLU A 18 -29.25 35.04 0.84
N GLN A 19 -29.93 35.02 1.99
CA GLN A 19 -29.47 34.25 3.12
C GLN A 19 -29.51 32.80 2.63
N GLU A 20 -28.36 32.25 2.27
CA GLU A 20 -28.23 30.80 2.12
C GLU A 20 -28.66 30.20 3.46
N ASP A 21 -29.89 29.68 3.49
CA ASP A 21 -30.35 28.76 4.52
C ASP A 21 -29.51 27.49 4.36
N VAL A 22 -28.29 27.54 4.86
CA VAL A 22 -27.45 26.38 5.06
C VAL A 22 -28.05 25.59 6.22
N LYS A 23 -29.09 24.81 5.92
CA LYS A 23 -29.53 23.71 6.77
C LYS A 23 -28.46 22.62 6.71
N PHE A 24 -27.48 22.68 7.60
CA PHE A 24 -26.80 21.47 8.04
C PHE A 24 -27.61 20.87 9.19
N GLU A 25 -28.40 19.86 8.86
CA GLU A 25 -28.90 18.95 9.88
C GLU A 25 -27.70 18.26 10.52
N PHE A 26 -27.51 18.48 11.83
CA PHE A 26 -26.84 17.52 12.68
C PHE A 26 -27.69 16.24 12.67
N GLN A 27 -27.55 15.42 11.61
CA GLN A 27 -28.07 14.07 11.63
C GLN A 27 -27.13 13.24 12.50
N THR A 28 -27.62 12.93 13.69
CA THR A 28 -27.24 11.73 14.43
C THR A 28 -27.80 10.54 13.65
N GLY A 29 -27.14 10.18 12.56
CA GLY A 29 -27.50 9.08 11.67
C GLY A 29 -26.26 8.63 10.94
N SER A 30 -25.90 7.36 11.11
CA SER A 30 -24.81 6.68 10.44
C SER A 30 -24.96 6.77 8.91
N ASN A 31 -24.28 7.71 8.28
CA ASN A 31 -23.94 7.66 6.86
C ASN A 31 -22.43 7.89 6.77
N GLU A 32 -21.70 6.81 6.54
CA GLU A 32 -20.31 6.85 6.10
C GLU A 32 -20.32 7.43 4.68
N ASP A 33 -20.18 8.76 4.56
CA ASP A 33 -19.95 9.40 3.27
C ASP A 33 -18.53 9.03 2.82
N GLU A 34 -18.40 7.92 2.07
CA GLU A 34 -17.17 7.59 1.35
C GLU A 34 -16.93 8.67 0.29
N SER A 35 -15.91 9.51 0.50
CA SER A 35 -15.50 10.50 -0.51
C SER A 35 -14.95 9.78 -1.75
N PRO A 36 -15.34 10.16 -2.98
CA PRO A 36 -14.83 9.52 -4.19
C PRO A 36 -13.33 9.79 -4.35
N LEU A 37 -12.53 8.73 -4.26
CA LEU A 37 -11.09 8.78 -4.43
C LEU A 37 -10.71 8.85 -5.92
N THR A 38 -9.99 9.90 -6.32
CA THR A 38 -9.48 10.08 -7.69
C THR A 38 -8.30 9.15 -7.94
N ARG A 39 -8.37 8.32 -8.99
CA ARG A 39 -7.35 7.30 -9.28
C ARG A 39 -6.12 7.93 -9.94
N SER A 40 -4.94 7.44 -9.58
CA SER A 40 -3.76 7.52 -10.45
C SER A 40 -3.44 6.13 -11.00
N ALA A 41 -2.70 6.10 -12.09
CA ALA A 41 -2.01 4.91 -12.54
C ALA A 41 -0.52 5.19 -12.39
N SER A 42 0.11 4.64 -11.35
CA SER A 42 1.57 4.61 -11.29
C SER A 42 2.10 3.55 -12.25
N ASP A 43 2.95 3.93 -13.20
CA ASP A 43 3.70 2.99 -14.05
C ASP A 43 4.92 2.45 -13.29
N ILE A 44 4.68 1.65 -12.24
CA ILE A 44 5.77 0.90 -11.59
C ILE A 44 6.02 -0.43 -12.32
N PRO A 45 7.28 -0.84 -12.52
CA PRO A 45 7.61 -2.16 -13.09
C PRO A 45 7.07 -3.30 -12.21
N ALA A 46 6.85 -4.49 -12.77
CA ALA A 46 6.45 -5.64 -11.96
C ALA A 46 7.54 -5.96 -10.92
N ALA A 47 7.17 -6.52 -9.77
CA ALA A 47 8.13 -6.72 -8.69
C ALA A 47 9.32 -7.61 -9.11
N ILE A 48 9.09 -8.61 -9.95
CA ILE A 48 10.14 -9.50 -10.48
C ILE A 48 11.11 -8.82 -11.45
N ASP A 49 10.65 -7.83 -12.23
CA ASP A 49 11.48 -7.08 -13.19
C ASP A 49 12.60 -6.32 -12.48
N GLN A 50 12.36 -5.98 -11.22
CA GLN A 50 13.23 -5.15 -10.41
C GLN A 50 14.32 -5.97 -9.70
N LEU A 51 14.34 -7.30 -9.85
CA LEU A 51 15.27 -8.21 -9.17
C LEU A 51 16.61 -8.38 -9.88
N ASP A 52 16.82 -7.81 -11.06
CA ASP A 52 18.10 -7.96 -11.77
C ASP A 52 19.27 -7.37 -10.96
N GLY A 53 20.20 -8.25 -10.61
CA GLY A 53 21.36 -7.97 -9.76
C GLY A 53 21.08 -8.02 -8.26
N ILE A 54 19.87 -8.41 -7.83
CA ILE A 54 19.53 -8.70 -6.43
C ILE A 54 19.53 -10.23 -6.25
N PRO A 55 20.40 -10.80 -5.39
CA PRO A 55 20.32 -12.21 -5.04
C PRO A 55 18.95 -12.55 -4.46
N VAL A 56 18.42 -13.73 -4.77
CA VAL A 56 17.16 -14.23 -4.22
C VAL A 56 17.33 -15.64 -3.68
N ASN A 57 16.57 -15.97 -2.63
CA ASN A 57 16.23 -17.35 -2.32
C ASN A 57 14.92 -17.70 -3.04
N ILE A 58 14.79 -18.96 -3.42
CA ILE A 58 13.57 -19.53 -3.99
C ILE A 58 13.11 -20.64 -3.05
N LYS A 59 11.96 -20.49 -2.43
CA LYS A 59 11.49 -21.37 -1.35
C LYS A 59 10.18 -22.04 -1.73
N SER A 60 10.08 -23.36 -1.58
CA SER A 60 8.82 -24.06 -1.86
C SER A 60 7.74 -23.59 -0.90
N ALA A 61 6.57 -23.20 -1.41
CA ALA A 61 5.43 -22.86 -0.57
C ALA A 61 4.90 -24.10 0.18
N TYR A 62 5.14 -25.31 -0.35
CA TYR A 62 4.70 -26.58 0.22
C TYR A 62 5.65 -27.16 1.27
N SER A 63 6.90 -27.44 0.90
CA SER A 63 7.87 -28.04 1.83
C SER A 63 8.57 -27.01 2.72
N LYS A 64 8.44 -25.72 2.41
CA LYS A 64 9.17 -24.62 3.06
C LYS A 64 10.70 -24.75 2.96
N LYS A 65 11.21 -25.54 2.01
CA LYS A 65 12.64 -25.72 1.74
C LYS A 65 13.11 -24.83 0.60
N TYR A 66 14.40 -24.50 0.60
CA TYR A 66 15.07 -23.67 -0.40
C TYR A 66 15.54 -24.50 -1.59
N LEU A 67 15.38 -23.97 -2.79
CA LEU A 67 16.04 -24.47 -3.99
C LEU A 67 17.56 -24.29 -3.85
N SER A 68 18.33 -25.35 -4.03
CA SER A 68 19.76 -25.38 -3.72
C SER A 68 20.57 -26.16 -4.75
N VAL A 69 21.78 -25.69 -5.05
CA VAL A 69 22.82 -26.50 -5.70
C VAL A 69 23.50 -27.38 -4.65
N VAL A 70 23.26 -28.69 -4.65
CA VAL A 70 23.66 -29.61 -3.56
C VAL A 70 24.98 -30.33 -3.79
N SER A 71 25.59 -30.16 -4.97
CA SER A 71 26.86 -30.79 -5.33
C SER A 71 27.72 -29.87 -6.22
N ASP A 72 28.98 -30.23 -6.41
CA ASP A 72 29.91 -29.51 -7.30
C ASP A 72 29.77 -29.94 -8.77
N ASP A 73 28.91 -30.92 -9.06
CA ASP A 73 28.55 -31.30 -10.44
C ASP A 73 27.29 -30.58 -10.95
N GLY A 74 26.69 -29.69 -10.14
CA GLY A 74 25.52 -28.89 -10.52
C GLY A 74 24.18 -29.58 -10.29
N GLU A 75 24.13 -30.58 -9.40
CA GLU A 75 22.88 -31.18 -8.92
C GLU A 75 22.06 -30.14 -8.16
N VAL A 76 20.76 -30.09 -8.46
CA VAL A 76 19.82 -29.18 -7.80
C VAL A 76 18.74 -29.96 -7.08
N ALA A 77 18.56 -29.60 -5.82
CA ALA A 77 17.65 -30.23 -4.89
C ALA A 77 17.14 -29.20 -3.88
N LEU A 78 16.60 -29.66 -2.75
CA LEU A 78 16.08 -28.82 -1.68
C LEU A 78 17.00 -28.84 -0.45
N SER A 79 17.15 -27.68 0.18
CA SER A 79 17.83 -27.51 1.46
C SER A 79 16.85 -26.96 2.50
N ASN A 80 17.03 -27.33 3.77
CA ASN A 80 16.21 -26.78 4.86
C ASN A 80 16.51 -25.30 5.11
N ASP A 81 17.75 -24.87 4.87
CA ASP A 81 18.26 -23.54 5.23
C ASP A 81 19.14 -22.94 4.12
N ASP A 82 19.21 -21.60 4.06
CA ASP A 82 20.31 -20.88 3.40
C ASP A 82 21.46 -20.79 4.40
N ASP A 83 22.52 -21.54 4.12
CA ASP A 83 23.69 -21.68 5.00
C ASP A 83 24.77 -20.62 4.73
N GLY A 84 24.50 -19.67 3.82
CA GLY A 84 25.45 -18.64 3.41
C GLY A 84 26.50 -19.12 2.40
N SER A 85 26.46 -20.38 1.96
CA SER A 85 27.38 -20.94 0.95
C SER A 85 27.13 -20.42 -0.48
N LEU A 86 26.08 -19.62 -0.67
CA LEU A 86 25.54 -19.16 -1.96
C LEU A 86 24.83 -20.25 -2.76
N ARG A 87 24.80 -21.50 -2.30
CA ARG A 87 24.13 -22.62 -2.99
C ARG A 87 22.63 -22.47 -3.07
N GLN A 88 22.01 -21.77 -2.12
CA GLN A 88 20.57 -21.48 -2.08
C GLN A 88 20.22 -20.11 -2.69
N ARG A 89 21.20 -19.43 -3.29
CA ARG A 89 21.05 -18.08 -3.82
C ARG A 89 21.13 -18.06 -5.34
N TRP A 90 20.25 -17.28 -5.92
CA TRP A 90 20.00 -17.24 -7.35
C TRP A 90 19.90 -15.78 -7.82
N PHE A 91 20.22 -15.51 -9.08
CA PHE A 91 19.83 -14.28 -9.77
C PHE A 91 18.65 -14.55 -10.67
N ILE A 92 17.72 -13.61 -10.76
CA ILE A 92 16.64 -13.60 -11.76
C ILE A 92 16.95 -12.47 -12.74
N LYS A 93 16.97 -12.78 -14.04
CA LYS A 93 17.26 -11.83 -15.11
C LYS A 93 16.19 -11.89 -16.18
N GLU A 94 15.78 -10.74 -16.70
CA GLU A 94 14.89 -10.69 -17.86
C GLU A 94 15.57 -11.33 -19.08
N ASP A 95 14.81 -12.10 -19.86
CA ASP A 95 15.23 -12.68 -21.13
C ASP A 95 14.32 -12.13 -22.24
N LEU A 96 14.92 -11.48 -23.24
CA LEU A 96 14.20 -10.77 -24.31
C LEU A 96 13.49 -11.72 -25.30
N SER A 97 13.38 -13.00 -24.98
CA SER A 97 12.63 -13.97 -25.77
C SER A 97 11.13 -13.79 -25.51
N SER A 98 10.31 -13.68 -26.56
CA SER A 98 8.87 -13.44 -26.43
C SER A 98 8.07 -14.57 -25.76
N LEU A 99 8.71 -15.71 -25.49
CA LEU A 99 8.11 -16.89 -24.88
C LEU A 99 8.54 -17.09 -23.41
N TYR A 100 9.72 -16.59 -23.01
CA TYR A 100 10.26 -16.76 -21.66
C TYR A 100 10.84 -15.44 -21.15
N PRO A 101 10.15 -14.75 -20.24
CA PRO A 101 10.60 -13.44 -19.78
C PRO A 101 11.74 -13.46 -18.76
N TYR A 102 12.08 -14.56 -18.07
CA TYR A 102 13.21 -14.55 -17.12
C TYR A 102 14.05 -15.83 -17.08
N LYS A 103 15.30 -15.68 -16.62
CA LYS A 103 16.31 -16.71 -16.35
C LYS A 103 16.74 -16.65 -14.89
N ILE A 104 16.74 -17.79 -14.22
CA ILE A 104 17.32 -18.04 -12.91
C ILE A 104 18.72 -18.60 -13.08
N ILE A 105 19.68 -18.03 -12.39
CA ILE A 105 21.10 -18.39 -12.49
C ILE A 105 21.63 -18.61 -11.07
N PRO A 106 22.25 -19.76 -10.73
CA PRO A 106 22.83 -19.92 -9.41
C PRO A 106 23.99 -18.95 -9.23
N ILE A 107 24.14 -18.48 -8.00
CA ILE A 107 25.28 -17.65 -7.62
C ILE A 107 26.50 -18.53 -7.31
N TYR A 108 26.26 -19.71 -6.73
CA TYR A 108 27.32 -20.69 -6.50
C TYR A 108 27.93 -21.15 -7.83
N ARG A 109 29.26 -21.07 -7.92
CA ARG A 109 30.04 -21.57 -9.05
C ARG A 109 30.48 -22.99 -8.78
N PHE A 110 30.38 -23.83 -9.79
CA PHE A 110 30.82 -25.22 -9.75
C PHE A 110 31.58 -25.55 -11.04
N ASP A 111 32.27 -26.69 -11.06
CA ASP A 111 33.36 -26.98 -12.02
C ASP A 111 32.90 -27.21 -13.47
N ASN A 112 31.59 -27.14 -13.73
CA ASN A 112 31.03 -27.24 -15.07
C ASN A 112 31.05 -25.85 -15.74
N PHE A 113 31.78 -25.75 -16.86
CA PHE A 113 32.37 -24.52 -17.42
C PHE A 113 31.43 -23.40 -17.92
N ASN A 114 30.14 -23.39 -17.59
CA ASN A 114 29.21 -22.30 -17.89
C ASN A 114 28.11 -22.29 -16.81
N ASN A 115 27.59 -21.11 -16.46
CA ASN A 115 26.57 -20.97 -15.43
C ASN A 115 25.29 -21.72 -15.88
N PRO A 116 24.88 -22.79 -15.18
CA PRO A 116 23.59 -23.43 -15.49
C PRO A 116 22.44 -22.42 -15.36
N MET A 117 21.34 -22.63 -16.07
CA MET A 117 20.16 -21.78 -15.93
C MET A 117 18.89 -22.61 -15.76
N ILE A 118 17.99 -22.13 -14.92
CA ILE A 118 16.58 -22.53 -14.87
C ILE A 118 15.81 -21.34 -15.44
N VAL A 119 14.72 -21.50 -16.18
CA VAL A 119 13.99 -20.35 -16.78
C VAL A 119 12.70 -20.06 -15.96
N ILE A 120 12.15 -18.84 -16.00
CA ILE A 120 10.83 -18.43 -15.45
C ILE A 120 9.98 -17.63 -16.45
N GLY A 121 8.70 -18.00 -16.58
CA GLY A 121 7.63 -17.20 -17.18
C GLY A 121 6.77 -16.39 -16.21
N HIS A 122 6.34 -15.20 -16.65
CA HIS A 122 5.42 -14.29 -15.98
C HIS A 122 4.14 -14.12 -16.79
N TYR A 123 3.00 -14.09 -16.10
CA TYR A 123 1.72 -13.72 -16.65
C TYR A 123 0.98 -12.84 -15.63
N LYS A 124 0.09 -11.96 -16.10
CA LYS A 124 -0.70 -11.04 -15.27
C LYS A 124 -1.39 -11.78 -14.12
N GLY A 125 -0.97 -11.52 -12.87
CA GLY A 125 -1.58 -12.11 -11.67
C GLY A 125 -0.65 -12.42 -10.49
N GLY A 126 0.63 -12.04 -10.52
CA GLY A 126 1.49 -11.98 -9.32
C GLY A 126 1.95 -13.31 -8.73
N ARG A 127 2.09 -14.40 -9.51
CA ARG A 127 2.59 -15.70 -9.03
C ARG A 127 3.60 -16.34 -9.98
N TYR A 128 4.67 -16.91 -9.41
CA TYR A 128 5.85 -17.43 -10.10
C TYR A 128 6.06 -18.94 -9.81
N GLY A 129 6.59 -19.72 -10.76
CA GLY A 129 6.99 -21.14 -10.57
C GLY A 129 8.39 -21.44 -11.17
N PRO A 130 9.02 -22.63 -10.95
CA PRO A 130 10.16 -23.31 -11.64
C PRO A 130 9.73 -24.64 -12.42
N PHE A 131 10.28 -24.95 -13.62
CA PHE A 131 9.74 -25.76 -14.76
C PHE A 131 10.87 -26.35 -15.57
N VAL A 132 10.56 -27.28 -16.47
CA VAL A 132 11.54 -27.88 -17.40
C VAL A 132 10.89 -28.20 -18.74
N ASN A 133 11.58 -27.87 -19.84
CA ASN A 133 11.25 -28.43 -21.15
C ASN A 133 12.47 -29.15 -21.70
N GLU A 134 12.58 -30.39 -21.26
CA GLU A 134 12.91 -31.48 -22.15
C GLU A 134 12.17 -32.71 -21.63
N THR A 135 11.99 -33.68 -22.51
CA THR A 135 11.39 -34.97 -22.18
C THR A 135 12.36 -35.72 -21.25
N ILE A 136 12.34 -35.44 -19.94
CA ILE A 136 13.09 -36.24 -18.96
C ILE A 136 12.34 -37.56 -18.77
N ILE A 137 12.66 -38.50 -19.65
CA ILE A 137 12.33 -39.91 -19.49
C ILE A 137 13.16 -40.41 -18.30
N ASN A 138 12.54 -40.47 -17.11
CA ASN A 138 13.00 -41.19 -15.93
C ASN A 138 14.52 -41.13 -15.65
N GLN A 139 15.00 -40.07 -14.99
CA GLN A 139 16.22 -40.16 -14.19
C GLN A 139 16.00 -39.46 -12.85
N GLY A 140 16.17 -40.21 -11.75
CA GLY A 140 15.87 -39.79 -10.38
C GLY A 140 16.85 -38.79 -9.76
N VAL A 141 17.59 -38.02 -10.58
CA VAL A 141 18.50 -36.96 -10.12
C VAL A 141 18.36 -35.77 -11.07
N PHE A 142 18.06 -34.59 -10.53
CA PHE A 142 17.91 -33.35 -11.30
C PHE A 142 19.26 -32.61 -11.38
N ARG A 143 19.85 -32.56 -12.57
CA ARG A 143 21.14 -31.89 -12.85
C ARG A 143 20.94 -30.78 -13.86
N ILE A 144 21.58 -29.63 -13.66
CA ILE A 144 21.53 -28.55 -14.65
C ILE A 144 22.77 -28.61 -15.56
N SER A 145 22.55 -28.55 -16.88
CA SER A 145 23.61 -28.55 -17.89
C SER A 145 23.57 -27.31 -18.78
N ASN A 146 24.71 -26.97 -19.37
CA ASN A 146 24.85 -25.89 -20.34
C ASN A 146 24.50 -26.36 -21.75
N PHE A 147 23.37 -25.92 -22.29
CA PHE A 147 23.15 -25.97 -23.72
C PHE A 147 22.68 -24.63 -24.24
N ASP A 148 23.45 -24.09 -25.20
CA ASP A 148 22.98 -23.07 -26.12
C ASP A 148 21.70 -23.60 -26.77
N SER A 149 20.58 -22.88 -26.61
CA SER A 149 19.28 -23.00 -27.31
C SER A 149 18.11 -23.82 -26.74
N PHE A 150 18.14 -24.38 -25.51
CA PHE A 150 16.94 -25.00 -24.92
C PHE A 150 16.63 -24.49 -23.51
N GLY A 151 15.61 -23.63 -23.42
CA GLY A 151 15.08 -23.06 -22.18
C GLY A 151 13.95 -23.89 -21.59
N PHE A 152 13.67 -23.68 -20.31
CA PHE A 152 12.62 -24.34 -19.55
C PHE A 152 11.25 -23.52 -19.74
N TYR A 153 9.97 -24.00 -19.50
CA TYR A 153 8.64 -23.34 -19.87
C TYR A 153 7.39 -23.27 -18.86
N PHE A 154 6.69 -22.11 -18.58
CA PHE A 154 5.72 -21.80 -17.41
C PHE A 154 4.63 -20.95 -17.98
N GLY A 155 3.43 -21.09 -17.39
CA GLY A 155 2.58 -19.93 -17.18
C GLY A 155 1.86 -19.90 -15.85
N THR A 156 1.10 -18.82 -15.63
CA THR A 156 0.14 -18.72 -14.51
C THR A 156 -1.00 -19.71 -14.71
N MET A 157 -1.38 -20.39 -13.64
CA MET A 157 -2.69 -21.03 -13.57
C MET A 157 -3.68 -20.07 -12.93
N GLN A 158 -4.72 -19.66 -13.69
CA GLN A 158 -5.99 -19.33 -13.04
C GLN A 158 -6.47 -20.57 -12.28
N GLU A 159 -7.27 -20.42 -11.22
CA GLU A 159 -8.02 -21.55 -10.66
C GLU A 159 -8.77 -22.26 -11.81
N GLY A 160 -8.30 -23.45 -12.21
CA GLY A 160 -8.87 -24.23 -13.32
C GLY A 160 -8.41 -23.88 -14.75
N GLY A 161 -7.39 -23.04 -14.96
CA GLY A 161 -6.92 -22.65 -16.31
C GLY A 161 -5.76 -23.49 -16.85
N LEU A 162 -5.86 -23.92 -18.12
CA LEU A 162 -4.77 -24.57 -18.88
C LEU A 162 -3.72 -23.54 -19.38
N PRO A 163 -2.44 -23.94 -19.56
CA PRO A 163 -1.41 -23.05 -20.13
C PRO A 163 -1.71 -22.68 -21.60
N PRO A 164 -1.20 -21.54 -22.11
CA PRO A 164 -1.48 -21.09 -23.47
C PRO A 164 -0.78 -22.00 -24.49
N ILE A 165 -1.57 -22.52 -25.43
CA ILE A 165 -1.15 -23.52 -26.42
C ILE A 165 -0.64 -22.85 -27.70
N GLY A 166 0.43 -23.42 -28.28
CA GLY A 166 0.76 -23.33 -29.70
C GLY A 166 1.23 -24.68 -30.24
N THR A 167 0.37 -25.37 -30.99
CA THR A 167 0.50 -26.68 -31.68
C THR A 167 0.20 -27.96 -30.87
N PRO A 168 -0.49 -28.96 -31.47
CA PRO A 168 -1.13 -30.05 -30.74
C PRO A 168 -0.13 -31.17 -30.44
N ILE A 169 0.38 -31.22 -29.21
CA ILE A 169 1.06 -32.39 -28.68
C ILE A 169 0.39 -32.70 -27.34
N ASP A 170 -0.19 -33.91 -27.27
CA ASP A 170 -0.92 -34.52 -26.17
C ASP A 170 -0.71 -33.91 -24.75
N PRO A 171 -1.73 -33.23 -24.16
CA PRO A 171 -1.66 -32.64 -22.83
C PRO A 171 -1.35 -33.62 -21.69
N LEU A 172 -1.51 -34.93 -21.94
CA LEU A 172 -1.39 -36.00 -20.94
C LEU A 172 0.06 -36.49 -20.70
N ARG A 173 1.07 -35.90 -21.38
CA ARG A 173 2.46 -36.40 -21.33
C ARG A 173 3.51 -35.38 -20.93
N MET A 174 3.15 -34.12 -20.71
CA MET A 174 4.12 -33.08 -20.37
C MET A 174 4.25 -32.94 -18.86
N LYS A 175 5.38 -33.42 -18.32
CA LYS A 175 5.86 -33.09 -16.97
C LYS A 175 6.50 -31.70 -17.04
N ILE A 176 5.88 -30.70 -16.43
CA ILE A 176 6.31 -29.30 -16.59
C ILE A 176 6.59 -28.56 -15.29
N TYR A 177 6.15 -29.07 -14.13
CA TYR A 177 6.32 -28.36 -12.87
C TYR A 177 7.42 -28.98 -12.02
N MET A 178 8.40 -28.16 -11.62
CA MET A 178 9.37 -28.53 -10.58
C MET A 178 8.71 -28.42 -9.22
N GLN A 179 8.76 -29.50 -8.45
CA GLN A 179 8.17 -29.57 -7.13
C GLN A 179 8.93 -30.53 -6.21
N PRO A 180 8.79 -30.40 -4.88
CA PRO A 180 9.24 -31.41 -3.94
C PRO A 180 8.56 -32.76 -4.22
N VAL A 181 9.29 -33.88 -4.05
CA VAL A 181 8.69 -35.23 -4.10
C VAL A 181 7.57 -35.38 -3.06
N ASN A 182 7.81 -34.86 -1.85
CA ASN A 182 6.84 -34.74 -0.77
C ASN A 182 7.30 -33.64 0.21
N MET A 183 6.56 -33.42 1.30
CA MET A 183 6.81 -32.32 2.24
C MET A 183 8.18 -32.43 2.93
N ASP A 184 8.62 -33.65 3.23
CA ASP A 184 9.83 -33.90 4.01
C ASP A 184 11.06 -34.23 3.14
N SER A 185 10.86 -34.46 1.84
CA SER A 185 11.94 -34.82 0.92
C SER A 185 12.86 -33.63 0.63
N ASN A 186 14.15 -33.93 0.40
CA ASN A 186 15.08 -32.97 -0.18
C ASN A 186 15.14 -33.09 -1.72
N GLU A 187 14.46 -34.08 -2.29
CA GLU A 187 14.50 -34.35 -3.73
C GLU A 187 13.44 -33.55 -4.48
N LEU A 188 13.79 -33.19 -5.72
CA LEU A 188 12.90 -32.55 -6.67
C LEU A 188 12.41 -33.56 -7.69
N VAL A 189 11.17 -33.39 -8.12
CA VAL A 189 10.60 -34.10 -9.25
C VAL A 189 10.00 -33.08 -10.22
N ILE A 190 10.07 -33.41 -11.50
CA ILE A 190 9.29 -32.71 -12.52
C ILE A 190 8.08 -33.59 -12.78
N ASP A 191 6.89 -33.03 -12.60
CA ASP A 191 5.65 -33.81 -12.73
C ASP A 191 4.59 -33.12 -13.57
N ASP A 192 3.55 -33.89 -13.92
CA ASP A 192 2.53 -33.53 -14.89
C ASP A 192 1.52 -32.45 -14.46
N ASN A 193 0.72 -32.05 -15.45
CA ASN A 193 -0.13 -30.87 -15.53
C ASN A 193 -1.32 -30.78 -14.56
N TYR A 194 -1.58 -31.79 -13.72
CA TYR A 194 -2.69 -31.67 -12.78
C TYR A 194 -2.34 -30.65 -11.71
N TYR A 195 -3.26 -29.72 -11.42
CA TYR A 195 -3.04 -28.69 -10.41
C TYR A 195 -2.75 -29.33 -9.04
N LYS A 196 -1.50 -29.26 -8.57
CA LYS A 196 -1.06 -29.81 -7.28
C LYS A 196 -1.07 -28.79 -6.13
N GLY A 197 -1.86 -27.73 -6.26
CA GLY A 197 -2.01 -26.71 -5.21
C GLY A 197 -0.67 -26.05 -4.87
N ASP A 198 -0.31 -26.09 -3.59
CA ASP A 198 0.90 -25.44 -3.07
C ASP A 198 2.20 -26.17 -3.47
N GLN A 199 2.15 -27.44 -3.91
CA GLN A 199 3.35 -28.22 -4.26
C GLN A 199 4.18 -27.58 -5.37
N VAL A 200 3.51 -26.91 -6.31
CA VAL A 200 4.13 -26.25 -7.47
C VAL A 200 4.33 -24.75 -7.25
N LYS A 201 3.99 -24.22 -6.07
CA LYS A 201 4.13 -22.79 -5.75
C LYS A 201 5.47 -22.55 -5.07
N TRP A 202 6.10 -21.44 -5.44
CA TRP A 202 7.40 -21.04 -4.93
C TRP A 202 7.37 -19.56 -4.55
N GLU A 203 8.01 -19.25 -3.42
CA GLU A 203 8.18 -17.93 -2.86
C GLU A 203 9.56 -17.41 -3.29
N ILE A 204 9.61 -16.24 -3.93
CA ILE A 204 10.85 -15.54 -4.27
C ILE A 204 11.12 -14.54 -3.15
N ILE A 205 12.28 -14.68 -2.51
CA ILE A 205 12.66 -13.89 -1.34
C ILE A 205 13.97 -13.16 -1.68
N PRO A 206 13.93 -11.85 -1.92
CA PRO A 206 15.14 -11.06 -2.11
C PRO A 206 16.08 -11.15 -0.90
N VAL A 207 17.34 -11.45 -1.16
CA VAL A 207 18.42 -11.53 -0.18
C VAL A 207 19.21 -10.23 -0.23
N ASP A 208 18.61 -9.22 0.38
CA ASP A 208 19.24 -7.94 0.69
C ASP A 208 18.59 -7.39 1.96
N GLU A 209 19.22 -6.38 2.55
CA GLU A 209 18.65 -5.56 3.60
C GLU A 209 18.11 -4.29 2.94
N PHE A 210 16.80 -4.05 3.05
CA PHE A 210 16.17 -2.90 2.40
C PHE A 210 15.92 -1.76 3.37
N ARG A 211 16.24 -0.54 2.93
CA ARG A 211 15.88 0.71 3.59
C ARG A 211 14.74 1.39 2.84
N ILE A 212 13.69 1.79 3.56
CA ILE A 212 12.64 2.65 2.99
C ILE A 212 13.20 4.06 2.78
N GLU A 213 13.05 4.62 1.59
CA GLU A 213 13.43 6.00 1.29
C GLU A 213 12.23 6.94 1.22
N ASP A 214 11.10 6.46 0.69
CA ASP A 214 9.90 7.27 0.50
C ASP A 214 8.65 6.40 0.37
N ILE A 215 7.50 7.00 0.67
CA ILE A 215 6.17 6.43 0.44
C ILE A 215 5.37 7.38 -0.43
N THR A 216 4.77 6.86 -1.50
CA THR A 216 3.74 7.53 -2.30
C THR A 216 2.46 6.72 -2.29
N TYR A 217 1.36 7.26 -2.81
CA TYR A 217 0.06 6.60 -2.81
C TYR A 217 -0.46 6.44 -4.24
N ASP A 218 -0.97 5.25 -4.57
CA ASP A 218 -1.52 4.89 -5.88
C ASP A 218 -2.87 4.22 -5.69
N LEU A 219 -3.93 5.03 -5.73
CA LEU A 219 -5.25 4.61 -5.32
C LEU A 219 -5.85 3.53 -6.23
N THR A 220 -6.26 2.41 -5.62
CA THR A 220 -6.89 1.28 -6.29
C THR A 220 -8.40 1.25 -6.08
N LYS A 221 -9.11 0.32 -6.73
CA LYS A 221 -10.57 0.14 -6.56
C LYS A 221 -10.97 -0.35 -5.17
N SER A 222 -10.04 -0.95 -4.43
CA SER A 222 -10.25 -1.51 -3.10
C SER A 222 -9.86 -0.55 -1.98
N ASP A 223 -9.48 0.68 -2.32
CA ASP A 223 -9.11 1.68 -1.32
C ASP A 223 -10.35 2.40 -0.79
N GLN A 224 -10.32 2.71 0.50
CA GLN A 224 -11.45 3.30 1.24
C GLN A 224 -11.00 4.53 2.01
N LEU A 225 -11.87 5.53 2.04
CA LEU A 225 -11.69 6.74 2.85
C LEU A 225 -13.04 7.15 3.44
N SER A 226 -13.15 7.09 4.76
CA SER A 226 -14.28 7.63 5.51
C SER A 226 -13.94 9.00 6.06
N VAL A 227 -14.79 9.99 5.80
CA VAL A 227 -14.64 11.36 6.31
C VAL A 227 -15.73 11.61 7.36
N ILE A 228 -15.34 11.69 8.62
CA ILE A 228 -16.27 11.66 9.76
C ILE A 228 -16.13 12.95 10.58
N PRO A 229 -17.17 13.80 10.65
CA PRO A 229 -17.21 14.88 11.62
C PRO A 229 -17.24 14.32 13.05
N VAL A 230 -16.31 14.73 13.91
CA VAL A 230 -16.22 14.26 15.30
C VAL A 230 -16.30 15.42 16.27
N GLN A 231 -17.19 15.33 17.25
CA GLN A 231 -17.20 16.25 18.38
C GLN A 231 -16.17 15.80 19.41
N ILE A 232 -15.18 16.65 19.66
CA ILE A 232 -14.10 16.39 20.62
C ILE A 232 -14.55 16.77 22.03
N ALA A 233 -15.13 17.96 22.18
CA ALA A 233 -15.57 18.49 23.47
C ALA A 233 -16.73 19.46 23.29
N ASN A 234 -17.52 19.64 24.35
CA ASN A 234 -18.55 20.67 24.40
C ASN A 234 -18.53 21.40 25.75
N LYS A 235 -18.99 22.64 25.75
CA LYS A 235 -19.17 23.48 26.93
C LYS A 235 -20.39 24.37 26.74
N THR A 236 -20.96 24.83 27.85
CA THR A 236 -22.13 25.72 27.85
C THR A 236 -21.80 27.04 28.54
N LEU A 237 -22.22 28.12 27.92
CA LEU A 237 -22.10 29.48 28.38
C LEU A 237 -23.49 30.00 28.75
N VAL A 238 -23.75 30.20 30.03
CA VAL A 238 -25.06 30.61 30.54
C VAL A 238 -25.00 32.06 31.04
N ASN A 239 -25.98 32.87 30.65
CA ASN A 239 -26.22 34.18 31.22
C ASN A 239 -27.65 34.24 31.77
N ASP A 240 -27.78 34.04 33.08
CA ASP A 240 -29.06 34.12 33.79
C ASP A 240 -29.37 35.54 34.29
N THR A 241 -28.63 36.56 33.86
CA THR A 241 -28.88 37.95 34.25
C THR A 241 -29.72 38.68 33.22
N ASP A 242 -30.24 39.85 33.60
CA ASP A 242 -31.00 40.74 32.71
C ASP A 242 -30.11 41.65 31.85
N LEU A 243 -28.78 41.54 31.98
CA LEU A 243 -27.80 42.33 31.23
C LEU A 243 -26.88 41.42 30.40
N PRO A 244 -26.35 41.88 29.25
CA PRO A 244 -25.36 41.12 28.50
C PRO A 244 -24.12 40.84 29.37
N ALA A 245 -23.54 39.65 29.21
CA ALA A 245 -22.36 39.24 29.94
C ALA A 245 -21.28 38.69 29.00
N THR A 246 -20.05 39.15 29.16
CA THR A 246 -18.90 38.62 28.41
C THR A 246 -18.25 37.48 29.18
N ARG A 247 -18.05 36.34 28.52
CA ARG A 247 -17.37 35.17 29.09
C ARG A 247 -16.22 34.74 28.18
N VAL A 248 -15.18 34.20 28.79
CA VAL A 248 -14.08 33.52 28.10
C VAL A 248 -14.31 32.03 28.21
N ILE A 249 -14.11 31.33 27.09
CA ILE A 249 -14.13 29.88 27.03
C ILE A 249 -12.83 29.39 26.38
N SER A 250 -12.22 28.39 27.02
CA SER A 250 -10.97 27.79 26.59
C SER A 250 -11.16 26.30 26.35
N PHE A 251 -10.61 25.77 25.26
CA PHE A 251 -10.47 24.35 24.99
C PHE A 251 -9.00 23.94 25.06
N GLN A 252 -8.75 22.73 25.56
CA GLN A 252 -7.43 22.12 25.60
C GLN A 252 -7.60 20.61 25.57
N GLU A 253 -7.72 20.06 24.36
CA GLU A 253 -8.03 18.65 24.15
C GLU A 253 -6.91 17.96 23.39
N THR A 254 -6.56 16.75 23.79
CA THR A 254 -5.56 15.93 23.10
C THR A 254 -6.27 14.95 22.18
N VAL A 255 -5.82 14.87 20.93
CA VAL A 255 -6.28 13.88 19.96
C VAL A 255 -5.10 13.06 19.47
N THR A 256 -5.38 11.84 19.03
CA THR A 256 -4.36 10.86 18.63
C THR A 256 -4.59 10.43 17.18
N ASN A 257 -3.54 10.54 16.39
CA ASN A 257 -3.46 9.98 15.05
C ASN A 257 -2.75 8.64 15.10
N GLU A 258 -3.07 7.77 14.15
CA GLU A 258 -2.56 6.41 14.08
C GLU A 258 -2.15 6.07 12.65
N SER A 259 -1.10 5.25 12.51
CA SER A 259 -0.59 4.80 11.23
C SER A 259 -0.06 3.38 11.31
N SER A 260 -0.36 2.57 10.31
CA SER A 260 0.15 1.20 10.16
C SER A 260 0.33 0.84 8.70
N PHE A 261 1.36 0.02 8.42
CA PHE A 261 1.68 -0.46 7.08
C PHE A 261 1.63 -1.99 7.06
N SER A 262 1.06 -2.56 6.01
CA SER A 262 1.06 -4.00 5.78
C SER A 262 2.42 -4.50 5.28
N ASP A 263 2.55 -5.82 5.12
CA ASP A 263 3.56 -6.39 4.25
C ASP A 263 3.39 -5.88 2.81
N THR A 264 4.48 -5.92 2.04
CA THR A 264 4.43 -5.64 0.60
C THR A 264 3.71 -6.75 -0.15
N GLU A 265 3.01 -6.38 -1.21
CA GLU A 265 2.41 -7.28 -2.18
C GLU A 265 3.49 -7.86 -3.11
N GLU A 266 3.24 -9.05 -3.65
CA GLU A 266 4.06 -9.79 -4.64
C GLU A 266 5.43 -10.30 -4.16
N LEU A 267 6.20 -9.50 -3.41
CA LEU A 267 7.50 -9.88 -2.87
C LEU A 267 7.53 -9.65 -1.36
N LYS A 268 8.08 -10.63 -0.63
CA LYS A 268 8.38 -10.47 0.79
C LYS A 268 9.82 -10.02 0.97
N VAL A 269 10.01 -8.81 1.49
CA VAL A 269 11.33 -8.20 1.69
C VAL A 269 11.67 -8.06 3.17
N ASN A 270 12.96 -8.18 3.50
CA ASN A 270 13.46 -7.90 4.83
C ASN A 270 13.79 -6.40 4.93
N VAL A 271 12.94 -5.66 5.66
CA VAL A 271 13.13 -4.22 5.88
C VAL A 271 14.00 -4.01 7.12
N SER A 272 15.06 -3.20 6.97
CA SER A 272 15.95 -2.81 8.06
C SER A 272 15.21 -1.98 9.10
N THR A 273 15.14 -2.46 10.33
CA THR A 273 14.51 -1.76 11.45
C THR A 273 15.40 -0.63 12.00
N SER A 274 16.71 -0.66 11.77
CA SER A 274 17.66 0.35 12.25
C SER A 274 17.77 1.57 11.34
N ALA A 275 17.22 1.51 10.14
CA ALA A 275 17.31 2.54 9.10
C ALA A 275 15.95 3.04 8.61
N SER A 276 14.85 2.87 9.35
CA SER A 276 13.53 3.36 8.92
C SER A 276 13.56 4.88 8.78
N ALA A 277 13.63 5.37 7.54
CA ALA A 277 13.53 6.79 7.26
C ALA A 277 12.21 7.32 7.83
N LYS A 278 12.23 8.56 8.30
CA LYS A 278 10.96 9.24 8.57
C LYS A 278 10.25 9.49 7.25
N ILE A 279 8.96 9.19 7.21
CA ILE A 279 8.10 9.29 6.03
C ILE A 279 6.93 10.23 6.31
N GLY A 280 6.37 10.78 5.23
CA GLY A 280 5.10 11.48 5.26
C GLY A 280 3.93 10.51 5.13
N LEU A 281 2.78 10.86 5.68
CA LEU A 281 1.54 10.10 5.52
C LEU A 281 0.66 10.71 4.45
N ALA A 282 -0.44 10.06 4.07
CA ALA A 282 -1.48 10.66 3.25
C ALA A 282 -1.84 12.07 3.75
N SER A 283 -1.87 13.05 2.85
CA SER A 283 -2.29 14.40 3.17
C SER A 283 -3.78 14.57 2.86
N PHE A 284 -4.53 15.14 3.79
CA PHE A 284 -5.94 15.46 3.62
C PHE A 284 -6.10 16.97 3.67
N ILE A 285 -6.92 17.54 2.81
CA ILE A 285 -7.21 18.98 2.75
C ILE A 285 -8.69 19.16 2.45
N GLU A 286 -9.42 19.76 3.39
CA GLU A 286 -10.82 20.17 3.25
C GLU A 286 -11.74 19.02 2.79
N GLY A 287 -11.59 17.85 3.43
CA GLY A 287 -12.37 16.65 3.09
C GLY A 287 -11.85 15.86 1.89
N ASN A 288 -10.81 16.35 1.21
CA ASN A 288 -10.23 15.69 0.03
C ASN A 288 -8.87 15.05 0.35
N PHE A 289 -8.61 13.93 -0.30
CA PHE A 289 -7.30 13.28 -0.29
C PHE A 289 -6.35 13.94 -1.31
N SER A 290 -5.14 14.26 -0.87
CA SER A 290 -4.02 14.59 -1.74
C SER A 290 -3.15 13.35 -1.96
N MET A 291 -2.87 13.05 -3.22
CA MET A 291 -2.06 11.89 -3.63
C MET A 291 -0.59 11.97 -3.18
N SER A 292 -0.15 13.14 -2.72
CA SER A 292 1.17 13.33 -2.13
C SER A 292 1.16 12.97 -0.65
N ALA A 293 2.23 12.32 -0.19
CA ALA A 293 2.53 12.26 1.23
C ALA A 293 2.72 13.68 1.83
N SER A 294 2.52 13.81 3.14
CA SER A 294 2.74 15.03 3.90
C SER A 294 4.19 15.44 3.78
N VAL A 295 4.43 16.76 3.64
CA VAL A 295 5.79 17.32 3.62
C VAL A 295 6.51 17.02 4.94
N ASP A 296 5.76 16.97 6.05
CA ASP A 296 6.26 16.60 7.36
C ASP A 296 6.55 15.10 7.43
N LYS A 297 7.83 14.75 7.26
CA LYS A 297 8.35 13.39 7.41
C LYS A 297 8.67 13.11 8.88
N THR A 298 7.68 12.70 9.65
CA THR A 298 7.86 12.41 11.08
C THR A 298 7.54 10.97 11.45
N TRP A 299 6.80 10.24 10.63
CA TRP A 299 6.31 8.89 10.92
C TRP A 299 7.35 7.84 10.57
N SER A 300 7.39 6.77 11.33
CA SER A 300 8.21 5.60 11.07
C SER A 300 7.43 4.60 10.22
N TYR A 301 8.11 4.00 9.25
CA TYR A 301 7.57 2.83 8.57
C TYR A 301 7.85 1.58 9.42
N THR A 302 6.82 0.84 9.79
CA THR A 302 6.96 -0.44 10.50
C THR A 302 5.90 -1.42 9.99
N VAL A 303 6.36 -2.48 9.35
CA VAL A 303 5.49 -3.54 8.81
C VAL A 303 4.79 -4.27 9.95
N GLY A 304 3.46 -4.38 9.88
CA GLY A 304 2.64 -5.01 10.91
C GLY A 304 2.61 -4.28 12.25
N GLY A 305 3.33 -3.15 12.36
CA GLY A 305 3.36 -2.29 13.53
C GLY A 305 2.35 -1.15 13.43
N LYS A 306 1.97 -0.62 14.58
CA LYS A 306 1.13 0.58 14.69
C LYS A 306 1.91 1.67 15.41
N GLU A 307 2.09 2.80 14.77
CA GLU A 307 2.59 4.03 15.41
C GLU A 307 1.40 4.91 15.77
N SER A 308 1.50 5.63 16.89
CA SER A 308 0.48 6.60 17.32
C SER A 308 1.15 7.88 17.77
N LYS A 309 0.57 9.02 17.40
CA LYS A 309 1.06 10.34 17.77
C LYS A 309 -0.09 11.23 18.21
N SER A 310 0.09 11.86 19.35
CA SER A 310 -0.90 12.76 19.92
C SER A 310 -0.48 14.21 19.76
N TYR A 311 -1.45 15.09 19.56
CA TYR A 311 -1.24 16.53 19.58
C TYR A 311 -2.38 17.22 20.33
N THR A 312 -2.10 18.41 20.85
CA THR A 312 -3.07 19.19 21.63
C THR A 312 -3.71 20.27 20.78
N ILE A 313 -5.03 20.28 20.75
CA ILE A 313 -5.87 21.36 20.21
C ILE A 313 -6.16 22.31 21.36
N SER A 314 -5.66 23.54 21.28
CA SER A 314 -5.89 24.55 22.30
C SER A 314 -6.26 25.90 21.70
N GLU A 315 -7.39 26.45 22.13
CA GLU A 315 -7.90 27.75 21.70
C GLU A 315 -8.73 28.39 22.80
N SER A 316 -8.70 29.72 22.90
CA SER A 316 -9.54 30.50 23.82
C SER A 316 -10.28 31.60 23.09
N ILE A 317 -11.58 31.69 23.31
CA ILE A 317 -12.45 32.67 22.66
C ILE A 317 -13.24 33.45 23.70
N THR A 318 -13.44 34.73 23.40
CA THR A 318 -14.29 35.63 24.18
C THR A 318 -15.63 35.77 23.48
N GLN A 319 -16.73 35.57 24.21
CA GLN A 319 -18.08 35.61 23.68
C GLN A 319 -19.00 36.45 24.58
N GLU A 320 -19.72 37.39 23.98
CA GLU A 320 -20.82 38.09 24.63
C GLU A 320 -22.08 37.21 24.59
N ILE A 321 -22.74 37.08 25.74
CA ILE A 321 -23.92 36.25 25.93
C ILE A 321 -25.10 37.17 26.24
N PRO A 322 -26.16 37.19 25.41
CA PRO A 322 -27.35 37.99 25.67
C PRO A 322 -28.03 37.66 27.01
N PRO A 323 -28.80 38.60 27.59
CA PRO A 323 -29.58 38.37 28.81
C PRO A 323 -30.46 37.13 28.71
N ARG A 324 -30.54 36.34 29.78
CA ARG A 324 -31.41 35.15 29.88
C ARG A 324 -31.22 34.15 28.73
N THR A 325 -29.98 33.94 28.29
CA THR A 325 -29.69 32.98 27.20
C THR A 325 -28.55 32.03 27.52
N THR A 326 -28.53 30.93 26.77
CA THR A 326 -27.45 29.94 26.78
C THR A 326 -26.86 29.82 25.38
N ILE A 327 -25.53 29.80 25.30
CA ILE A 327 -24.77 29.48 24.10
C ILE A 327 -24.06 28.15 24.35
N LYS A 328 -24.15 27.21 23.41
CA LYS A 328 -23.34 25.99 23.39
C LYS A 328 -22.09 26.26 22.55
N ALA A 329 -20.96 25.75 23.00
CA ALA A 329 -19.70 25.80 22.28
C ALA A 329 -19.19 24.37 22.09
N GLU A 330 -19.02 23.96 20.84
CA GLU A 330 -18.62 22.60 20.47
C GLU A 330 -17.30 22.66 19.72
N LEU A 331 -16.26 22.02 20.27
CA LEU A 331 -15.03 21.76 19.56
C LEU A 331 -15.25 20.51 18.70
N VAL A 332 -15.25 20.68 17.39
CA VAL A 332 -15.40 19.61 16.42
C VAL A 332 -14.18 19.54 15.51
N ALA A 333 -13.91 18.37 14.94
CA ALA A 333 -12.84 18.14 13.98
C ALA A 333 -13.31 17.18 12.89
N THR A 334 -12.47 16.99 11.87
CA THR A 334 -12.68 15.97 10.85
C THR A 334 -11.76 14.79 11.16
N LYS A 335 -12.33 13.60 11.33
CA LYS A 335 -11.60 12.32 11.41
C LYS A 335 -11.62 11.66 10.03
N TYR A 336 -10.44 11.34 9.52
CA TYR A 336 -10.22 10.55 8.32
C TYR A 336 -9.84 9.13 8.74
N ASP A 337 -10.65 8.15 8.34
CA ASP A 337 -10.35 6.73 8.48
C ASP A 337 -9.99 6.20 7.09
N ALA A 338 -8.73 5.83 6.88
CA ALA A 338 -8.17 5.60 5.56
C ALA A 338 -7.57 4.19 5.46
N ASP A 339 -7.88 3.49 4.37
CA ASP A 339 -7.28 2.22 3.96
C ASP A 339 -6.84 2.34 2.49
N LEU A 340 -5.59 2.79 2.28
CA LEU A 340 -5.08 3.22 0.97
C LEU A 340 -3.93 2.35 0.50
N THR A 341 -3.81 2.19 -0.81
CA THR A 341 -2.66 1.53 -1.42
C THR A 341 -1.48 2.50 -1.47
N TYR A 342 -0.33 2.07 -0.94
CA TYR A 342 0.93 2.81 -0.99
C TYR A 342 1.94 2.14 -1.90
N ILE A 343 2.94 2.91 -2.33
CA ILE A 343 4.14 2.43 -3.01
C ILE A 343 5.34 2.82 -2.15
N ALA A 344 6.09 1.83 -1.69
CA ALA A 344 7.36 2.04 -1.02
C ALA A 344 8.50 2.05 -2.02
N LYS A 345 9.27 3.14 -2.02
CA LYS A 345 10.59 3.18 -2.65
C LYS A 345 11.61 2.64 -1.66
N MET A 346 12.23 1.53 -1.99
CA MET A 346 13.19 0.85 -1.14
C MET A 346 14.56 0.79 -1.79
N TYR A 347 15.62 0.96 -0.99
CA TYR A 347 17.01 0.88 -1.40
C TYR A 347 17.67 -0.32 -0.73
N GLY A 348 18.19 -1.25 -1.52
CA GLY A 348 18.97 -2.40 -1.07
C GLY A 348 20.36 -1.96 -0.61
N ILE A 349 20.66 -2.15 0.67
CA ILE A 349 21.88 -1.65 1.31
C ILE A 349 23.12 -2.36 0.76
N ASN A 350 23.02 -3.67 0.48
CA ASN A 350 24.16 -4.45 0.01
C ASN A 350 24.30 -4.39 -1.52
N THR A 351 23.19 -4.37 -2.26
CA THR A 351 23.21 -4.38 -3.73
C THR A 351 23.25 -2.98 -4.35
N GLY A 352 22.87 -1.95 -3.60
CA GLY A 352 22.71 -0.58 -4.08
C GLY A 352 21.55 -0.37 -5.06
N LYS A 353 20.63 -1.35 -5.15
CA LYS A 353 19.50 -1.34 -6.09
C LYS A 353 18.28 -0.68 -5.45
N THR A 354 17.47 -0.02 -6.28
CA THR A 354 16.19 0.56 -5.86
C THR A 354 15.04 -0.30 -6.38
N VAL A 355 14.09 -0.63 -5.52
CA VAL A 355 12.86 -1.34 -5.87
C VAL A 355 11.63 -0.57 -5.37
N TYR A 356 10.50 -0.79 -6.04
CA TYR A 356 9.21 -0.18 -5.77
C TYR A 356 8.19 -1.27 -5.53
N LEU A 357 7.62 -1.31 -4.34
CA LEU A 357 6.68 -2.35 -3.93
C LEU A 357 5.40 -1.75 -3.38
N LYS A 358 4.28 -2.36 -3.71
CA LYS A 358 2.95 -1.94 -3.23
C LYS A 358 2.63 -2.57 -1.87
N GLY A 359 1.75 -1.94 -1.13
CA GLY A 359 1.15 -2.48 0.09
C GLY A 359 -0.04 -1.63 0.53
N LYS A 360 -0.60 -1.92 1.70
CA LYS A 360 -1.74 -1.21 2.29
C LYS A 360 -1.32 -0.41 3.51
N TRP A 361 -1.73 0.85 3.52
CA TRP A 361 -1.59 1.76 4.64
C TRP A 361 -2.95 1.99 5.29
N LYS A 362 -3.01 1.82 6.60
CA LYS A 362 -4.18 2.17 7.40
C LYS A 362 -3.86 3.33 8.33
N GLY A 363 -4.66 4.38 8.24
CA GLY A 363 -4.45 5.61 8.98
C GLY A 363 -5.72 6.15 9.60
N VAL A 364 -5.60 6.61 10.85
CA VAL A 364 -6.61 7.45 11.50
C VAL A 364 -6.00 8.83 11.68
N VAL A 365 -6.54 9.83 11.00
CA VAL A 365 -6.04 11.21 11.05
C VAL A 365 -7.17 12.12 11.49
N VAL A 366 -7.00 12.78 12.64
CA VAL A 366 -7.85 13.89 13.07
C VAL A 366 -7.17 15.18 12.63
N GLN A 367 -7.93 16.12 12.07
CA GLN A 367 -7.46 17.47 11.70
C GLN A 367 -8.62 18.45 11.49
N GLU A 368 -8.33 19.66 10.98
CA GLU A 368 -9.34 20.66 10.58
C GLU A 368 -10.33 21.05 11.70
N SER A 369 -9.81 21.19 12.92
CA SER A 369 -10.62 21.50 14.08
C SER A 369 -11.27 22.89 13.99
N LYS A 370 -12.48 23.03 14.52
CA LYS A 370 -13.22 24.29 14.62
C LYS A 370 -14.07 24.32 15.88
N ILE A 371 -14.29 25.51 16.42
CA ILE A 371 -15.27 25.75 17.47
C ILE A 371 -16.56 26.26 16.82
N VAL A 372 -17.67 25.60 17.08
CA VAL A 372 -19.01 26.00 16.63
C VAL A 372 -19.78 26.54 17.84
N LEU A 373 -20.25 27.78 17.73
CA LEU A 373 -21.13 28.39 18.73
C LEU A 373 -22.57 28.31 18.27
N THR A 374 -23.44 27.72 19.07
CA THR A 374 -24.88 27.60 18.76
C THR A 374 -25.75 28.20 19.87
N GLN A 375 -26.86 28.80 19.48
CA GLN A 375 -27.88 29.32 20.38
C GLN A 375 -29.25 28.99 19.82
N LYS A 376 -30.09 28.29 20.61
CA LYS A 376 -31.41 27.80 20.15
C LYS A 376 -31.31 27.10 18.79
N ASP A 377 -30.31 26.23 18.67
CA ASP A 377 -29.99 25.43 17.49
C ASP A 377 -29.63 26.22 16.22
N LYS A 378 -29.34 27.53 16.34
CA LYS A 378 -28.77 28.35 15.28
C LYS A 378 -27.29 28.58 15.49
N ILE A 379 -26.49 28.40 14.43
CA ILE A 379 -25.06 28.71 14.45
C ILE A 379 -24.89 30.23 14.54
N LEU A 380 -24.18 30.67 15.57
CA LEU A 380 -23.79 32.07 15.77
C LEU A 380 -22.45 32.37 15.12
N LYS A 381 -21.48 31.47 15.29
CA LYS A 381 -20.10 31.67 14.85
C LYS A 381 -19.39 30.32 14.67
N MET A 382 -18.52 30.25 13.68
CA MET A 382 -17.54 29.18 13.51
C MET A 382 -16.13 29.78 13.57
N ILE A 383 -15.24 29.12 14.30
CA ILE A 383 -13.86 29.59 14.51
C ILE A 383 -12.94 28.43 14.17
N LYS A 384 -12.17 28.56 13.09
CA LYS A 384 -11.16 27.57 12.72
C LYS A 384 -10.07 27.55 13.80
N VAL A 385 -9.70 26.35 14.26
CA VAL A 385 -8.66 26.14 15.25
C VAL A 385 -7.48 25.48 14.56
N THR A 386 -6.33 26.16 14.54
CA THR A 386 -5.09 25.57 14.06
C THR A 386 -4.43 24.81 15.21
N PRO A 387 -4.21 23.49 15.10
CA PRO A 387 -3.49 22.75 16.13
C PRO A 387 -2.09 23.32 16.34
N LYS A 388 -1.67 23.45 17.59
CA LYS A 388 -0.26 23.72 17.91
C LYS A 388 0.42 22.37 18.04
N GLN A 389 1.28 22.01 17.09
CA GLN A 389 2.17 20.88 17.29
C GLN A 389 3.12 21.23 18.43
N VAL A 390 2.98 20.54 19.55
CA VAL A 390 3.98 20.58 20.62
C VAL A 390 4.88 19.39 20.35
N GLU A 391 6.11 19.65 19.90
CA GLU A 391 7.16 18.64 19.96
C GLU A 391 7.34 18.27 21.43
N VAL A 392 6.93 17.07 21.81
CA VAL A 392 7.30 16.51 23.11
C VAL A 392 8.78 16.15 22.97
N LEU A 393 9.63 16.99 23.55
CA LEU A 393 11.08 16.82 23.64
C LEU A 393 11.47 15.54 24.38
#